data_AF-H0XZ70-F1
#
_entry.id   AF-H0XZ70-F1
#
_cell.length_a   1.000
_cell.length_b   1.000
_cell.length_c   1.000
_cell.angle_alpha   90.00
_cell.angle_beta   90.00
_cell.angle_gamma   90.00
#
_symmetry.space_group_name_H-M   'P 1'
#
loop_
_entity.id
_entity.type
_entity.pdbx_description
1 polymer ?
#
loop_
_entity_poly.entity_id
_entity_poly.type
_entity_poly.pdbx_seq_one_letter_code
_entity_poly.pdbx_strand_id
1 'polypeptide(L)'
;MTTLLVRRMVASVVSPLLRLSSRAANPPAFSMLLAGPLRGAGSLLLRGPLPCLQPALGFKTKGVLKKRCKDCYLVKRRGRWFIYCKTNPRHKQRQM
;
A
#
# COMPACT_ATOMS: atom_id res chain seq x y z
N MET A 1 41.67 -16.57 -32.93
CA MET A 1 40.94 -15.64 -32.03
C MET A 1 39.46 -16.04 -31.95
N THR A 2 39.19 -17.29 -31.59
CA THR A 2 37.84 -17.91 -31.67
C THR A 2 37.75 -19.14 -30.76
N THR A 3 38.29 -19.09 -29.54
CA THR A 3 38.30 -20.26 -28.62
C THR A 3 37.98 -19.92 -27.17
N LEU A 4 37.51 -18.70 -26.85
CA LEU A 4 37.27 -18.25 -25.48
C LEU A 4 35.83 -17.75 -25.22
N LEU A 5 34.82 -18.35 -25.87
CA LEU A 5 33.40 -17.98 -25.70
C LEU A 5 32.43 -19.16 -25.46
N VAL A 6 32.88 -20.29 -24.93
CA VAL A 6 31.99 -21.46 -24.68
C VAL A 6 31.87 -21.84 -23.19
N ARG A 7 32.62 -21.20 -22.28
CA ARG A 7 32.61 -21.57 -20.85
C ARG A 7 31.53 -20.88 -20.00
N ARG A 8 30.38 -20.51 -20.58
CA ARG A 8 29.37 -19.69 -19.87
C ARG A 8 27.93 -20.18 -19.84
N MET A 9 27.64 -21.37 -20.36
CA MET A 9 26.32 -22.02 -20.17
C MET A 9 26.56 -23.54 -20.06
N VAL A 10 25.65 -24.26 -19.40
CA VAL A 10 25.65 -25.73 -19.14
C VAL A 10 26.27 -26.17 -17.79
N ALA A 11 25.65 -25.74 -16.69
CA ALA A 11 25.58 -26.53 -15.44
C ALA A 11 24.16 -26.45 -14.88
N SER A 12 23.21 -26.83 -15.71
CA SER A 12 21.85 -27.18 -15.33
C SER A 12 21.53 -28.47 -16.06
N VAL A 13 21.40 -29.58 -15.34
CA VAL A 13 20.60 -30.79 -15.64
C VAL A 13 21.03 -31.88 -14.64
N VAL A 14 20.06 -32.62 -14.09
CA VAL A 14 20.13 -33.72 -13.10
C VAL A 14 20.09 -33.25 -11.63
N SER A 15 18.94 -32.92 -11.03
CA SER A 15 17.92 -33.84 -10.45
C SER A 15 17.96 -33.89 -8.91
N PRO A 16 16.86 -34.25 -8.22
CA PRO A 16 16.21 -33.38 -7.23
C PRO A 16 15.98 -34.04 -5.85
N LEU A 17 15.38 -33.27 -4.94
CA LEU A 17 14.52 -33.69 -3.82
C LEU A 17 15.13 -34.44 -2.62
N LEU A 18 14.66 -33.99 -1.45
CA LEU A 18 14.64 -34.66 -0.14
C LEU A 18 15.96 -34.68 0.64
N ARG A 19 16.06 -33.78 1.63
CA ARG A 19 16.25 -34.19 3.02
C ARG A 19 16.15 -32.99 3.95
N LEU A 20 15.12 -33.08 4.81
CA LEU A 20 15.12 -32.67 6.21
C LEU A 20 15.22 -31.15 6.49
N SER A 21 14.45 -30.56 7.39
CA SER A 21 13.61 -31.14 8.43
C SER A 21 12.74 -30.02 8.98
N SER A 22 11.47 -30.34 9.16
CA SER A 22 10.54 -29.68 10.06
C SER A 22 11.18 -29.34 11.42
N ARG A 23 11.18 -28.07 11.80
CA ARG A 23 11.01 -27.68 13.21
C ARG A 23 9.62 -27.09 13.38
N ALA A 24 8.68 -28.01 13.56
CA ALA A 24 7.55 -27.79 14.46
C ALA A 24 8.06 -27.65 15.90
N ALA A 25 7.18 -27.15 16.78
CA ALA A 25 7.35 -26.89 18.22
C ALA A 25 7.85 -25.45 18.52
N ASN A 26 7.13 -24.56 19.19
CA ASN A 26 5.93 -24.66 20.01
C ASN A 26 5.25 -23.26 20.10
N PRO A 27 3.93 -23.16 20.22
CA PRO A 27 3.29 -22.03 20.89
C PRO A 27 3.32 -22.26 22.41
N PRO A 28 3.62 -21.27 23.25
CA PRO A 28 3.18 -21.32 24.64
C PRO A 28 1.77 -20.73 24.71
N ALA A 29 0.85 -21.58 25.15
CA ALA A 29 -0.50 -21.28 25.55
C ALA A 29 -0.54 -20.10 26.54
N PHE A 30 -1.31 -19.06 26.22
CA PHE A 30 -1.72 -18.09 27.24
C PHE A 30 -2.92 -18.67 27.97
N SER A 31 -2.65 -19.42 29.04
CA SER A 31 -3.66 -19.99 29.92
C SER A 31 -4.12 -18.95 30.94
N MET A 32 -5.43 -18.72 30.92
CA MET A 32 -6.35 -18.58 32.04
C MET A 32 -6.01 -17.67 33.25
N LEU A 33 -6.88 -16.65 33.35
CA LEU A 33 -7.81 -16.44 34.47
C LEU A 33 -7.35 -15.65 35.72
N LEU A 34 -8.25 -14.72 36.06
CA LEU A 34 -8.75 -14.32 37.39
C LEU A 34 -8.16 -13.06 38.08
N ALA A 35 -9.06 -12.08 38.14
CA ALA A 35 -9.58 -11.45 39.36
C ALA A 35 -8.90 -10.16 39.88
N GLY A 36 -9.73 -9.10 39.93
CA GLY A 36 -9.64 -8.07 40.97
C GLY A 36 -10.01 -6.66 40.50
N PRO A 37 -11.18 -6.11 40.89
CA PRO A 37 -11.51 -4.71 40.68
C PRO A 37 -11.03 -3.89 41.88
N LEU A 38 -10.22 -2.86 41.66
CA LEU A 38 -10.00 -1.83 42.68
C LEU A 38 -10.05 -0.44 42.04
N ARG A 39 -10.93 0.34 42.63
CA ARG A 39 -11.34 1.69 42.25
C ARG A 39 -10.13 2.62 42.26
N GLY A 40 -9.87 3.23 41.11
CA GLY A 40 -9.08 4.44 40.98
C GLY A 40 -9.78 5.32 39.96
N ALA A 41 -10.71 6.15 40.41
CA ALA A 41 -11.32 7.20 39.62
C ALA A 41 -10.27 8.30 39.34
N GLY A 42 -9.30 7.96 38.49
CA GLY A 42 -8.41 8.92 37.85
C GLY A 42 -9.06 9.37 36.57
N SER A 43 -9.51 10.62 36.54
CA SER A 43 -10.07 11.30 35.37
C SER A 43 -9.12 11.18 34.16
N LEU A 44 -9.39 10.23 33.26
CA LEU A 44 -8.80 10.16 31.92
C LEU A 44 -9.76 10.75 30.89
N LEU A 45 -10.30 11.94 31.18
CA LEU A 45 -11.02 12.72 30.17
C LEU A 45 -10.02 13.50 29.31
N LEU A 46 -9.29 12.80 28.43
CA LEU A 46 -8.99 13.31 27.09
C LEU A 46 -8.45 12.22 26.13
N ARG A 47 -9.24 11.18 25.87
CA ARG A 47 -9.07 10.38 24.63
C ARG A 47 -9.96 10.97 23.53
N GLY A 48 -9.78 12.26 23.24
CA GLY A 48 -10.43 12.87 22.08
C GLY A 48 -9.90 12.19 20.81
N PRO A 49 -10.75 11.77 19.86
CA PRO A 49 -10.26 11.23 18.60
C PRO A 49 -9.37 12.29 17.95
N LEU A 50 -8.10 11.94 17.71
CA LEU A 50 -7.18 12.75 16.93
C LEU A 50 -7.91 13.19 15.66
N PRO A 51 -7.83 14.47 15.23
CA PRO A 51 -8.48 14.90 14.02
C PRO A 51 -8.00 14.01 12.88
N CYS A 52 -8.90 13.15 12.42
CA CYS A 52 -8.68 12.29 11.28
C CYS A 52 -8.16 13.19 10.17
N LEU A 53 -6.93 12.91 9.72
CA LEU A 53 -6.24 13.65 8.67
C LEU A 53 -7.17 13.68 7.46
N GLN A 54 -7.96 14.75 7.34
CA GLN A 54 -8.94 14.92 6.28
C GLN A 54 -8.15 14.83 4.97
N PRO A 55 -8.45 13.86 4.09
CA PRO A 55 -7.74 13.76 2.83
C PRO A 55 -7.86 15.09 2.10
N ALA A 56 -6.73 15.79 1.98
CA ALA A 56 -6.67 17.05 1.26
C ALA A 56 -7.31 16.85 -0.12
N LEU A 57 -8.21 17.75 -0.50
CA LEU A 57 -9.06 17.66 -1.68
C LEU A 57 -8.22 17.68 -2.99
N GLY A 58 -7.54 16.57 -3.28
CA GLY A 58 -6.57 16.42 -4.35
C GLY A 58 -7.19 15.95 -5.66
N PHE A 59 -6.36 15.38 -6.53
CA PHE A 59 -6.80 14.81 -7.80
C PHE A 59 -7.39 13.41 -7.61
N LYS A 60 -8.53 13.14 -8.26
CA LYS A 60 -9.06 11.77 -8.38
C LYS A 60 -8.36 11.05 -9.54
N THR A 61 -7.67 9.96 -9.25
CA THR A 61 -7.04 9.14 -10.31
C THR A 61 -8.11 8.31 -11.03
N LYS A 62 -8.14 8.35 -12.37
CA LYS A 62 -9.15 7.72 -13.23
C LYS A 62 -8.49 7.19 -14.51
N GLY A 63 -8.94 6.05 -15.03
CA GLY A 63 -8.47 5.52 -16.32
C GLY A 63 -8.95 6.36 -17.51
N VAL A 64 -10.22 6.77 -17.48
CA VAL A 64 -10.82 7.65 -18.50
C VAL A 64 -11.11 9.02 -17.88
N LEU A 65 -10.58 10.06 -18.49
CA LEU A 65 -10.81 11.44 -18.08
C LEU A 65 -12.01 12.02 -18.82
N LYS A 66 -12.91 12.68 -18.09
CA LYS A 66 -14.07 13.37 -18.69
C LYS A 66 -14.28 14.74 -18.07
N LYS A 67 -14.51 15.75 -18.91
CA LYS A 67 -14.90 17.10 -18.47
C LYS A 67 -16.31 17.01 -17.88
N ARG A 68 -16.51 17.57 -16.69
CA ARG A 68 -17.81 17.61 -15.99
C ARG A 68 -18.53 18.95 -16.13
N CYS A 69 -17.79 19.97 -16.58
CA CYS A 69 -18.18 21.36 -16.57
C CYS A 69 -17.54 22.09 -17.76
N LYS A 70 -18.02 23.30 -18.05
CA LYS A 70 -17.50 24.15 -19.14
C LYS A 70 -16.06 24.63 -18.85
N ASP A 71 -15.77 24.95 -17.58
CA ASP A 71 -14.45 25.43 -17.13
C ASP A 71 -13.41 24.32 -16.98
N CYS A 72 -13.81 23.07 -17.24
CA CYS A 72 -12.95 21.92 -17.10
C CYS A 72 -12.06 21.82 -18.35
N TYR A 73 -10.74 21.87 -18.17
CA TYR A 73 -9.79 21.80 -19.28
C TYR A 73 -8.80 20.65 -19.10
N LEU A 74 -8.41 20.05 -20.23
CA LEU A 74 -7.49 18.93 -20.29
C LEU A 74 -6.08 19.46 -20.50
N VAL A 75 -5.10 18.94 -19.74
CA VAL A 75 -3.69 19.32 -19.87
C VAL A 75 -2.80 18.09 -19.67
N LYS A 76 -1.71 17.99 -20.44
CA LYS A 76 -0.67 16.96 -20.25
C LYS A 76 0.46 17.55 -19.42
N ARG A 77 0.78 16.93 -18.28
CA ARG A 77 1.87 17.34 -17.39
C ARG A 77 2.60 16.09 -16.90
N ARG A 78 3.94 16.12 -16.83
CA ARG A 78 4.73 14.99 -16.30
C ARG A 78 4.36 13.63 -16.95
N GLY A 79 4.13 13.64 -18.26
CA GLY A 79 3.77 12.45 -19.03
C GLY A 79 2.32 11.94 -18.90
N ARG A 80 1.49 12.51 -18.01
CA ARG A 80 0.11 12.07 -17.79
C ARG A 80 -0.90 13.15 -18.16
N TRP A 81 -2.11 12.73 -18.52
CA TRP A 81 -3.23 13.65 -18.71
C TRP A 81 -3.90 14.02 -17.38
N PHE A 82 -4.34 15.27 -17.29
CA PHE A 82 -5.05 15.80 -16.14
C PHE A 82 -6.25 16.62 -16.60
N ILE A 83 -7.32 16.61 -15.80
CA ILE A 83 -8.37 17.62 -15.89
C ILE A 83 -8.20 18.58 -14.73
N TYR A 84 -8.07 19.86 -15.06
CA TYR A 84 -8.12 20.96 -14.11
C TYR A 84 -9.45 21.69 -14.25
N CYS A 85 -9.91 22.26 -13.15
CA CYS A 85 -11.05 23.16 -13.10
C CYS A 85 -10.77 24.18 -11.99
N LYS A 86 -10.88 25.47 -12.34
CA LYS A 86 -10.67 26.57 -11.38
C LYS A 86 -11.91 26.77 -10.51
N THR A 87 -13.08 26.75 -11.14
CA THR A 87 -14.39 26.95 -10.50
C THR A 87 -14.75 25.83 -9.51
N ASN A 88 -14.51 24.57 -9.90
CA ASN A 88 -14.93 23.40 -9.13
C ASN A 88 -13.74 22.44 -8.89
N PRO A 89 -13.02 22.54 -7.75
CA PRO A 89 -11.84 21.73 -7.48
C PRO A 89 -12.15 20.22 -7.38
N ARG A 90 -13.40 19.85 -7.10
CA ARG A 90 -13.88 18.45 -7.12
C ARG A 90 -13.80 17.79 -8.50
N HIS A 91 -13.65 18.54 -9.58
CA HIS A 91 -13.51 18.02 -10.94
C HIS A 91 -12.07 17.64 -11.32
N LYS A 92 -11.09 17.92 -10.46
CA LYS A 92 -9.68 17.60 -10.68
C LYS A 92 -9.49 16.08 -10.83
N GLN A 93 -9.03 15.65 -12.00
CA GLN A 93 -8.78 14.24 -12.32
C GLN A 93 -7.36 14.03 -12.84
N ARG A 94 -6.76 12.89 -12.51
CA ARG A 94 -5.44 12.45 -12.98
C ARG A 94 -5.59 11.13 -13.73
N GLN A 95 -4.94 10.98 -14.88
CA GLN A 95 -4.87 9.70 -15.57
C GLN A 95 -4.14 8.66 -14.71
N MET A 96 -4.76 7.49 -14.54
CA MET A 96 -4.11 6.33 -13.90
C MET A 96 -2.81 5.99 -14.62
#